data_AF-A0A7X8ADV9-F1
#
_entry.id   AF-A0A7X8ADV9-F1
#
_cell.length_a   1.000
_cell.length_b   1.000
_cell.length_c   1.000
_cell.angle_alpha   90.00
_cell.angle_beta   90.00
_cell.angle_gamma   90.00
#
_symmetry.space_group_name_H-M   'P 1'
#
loop_
_entity.id
_entity.type
_entity.pdbx_description
1 polymer ?
#
loop_
_entity_poly.entity_id
_entity_poly.type
_entity_poly.pdbx_seq_one_letter_code
_entity_poly.pdbx_strand_id
1 'polypeptide(L)'
;MAAQIMEDRLMEKIRQKEGAVYSINCNADLDSYPSPFFNFTCIFDVNPDKIKIAAKEVDSEFDYWKEHAPTVEEINKVKEFNNSSFASKIYLIIKRKSNGIYI
;
A
#
# COMPACT_ATOMS: atom_id res chain seq x y z
N MET A 1 2.48 -5.83 4.32
CA MET A 1 1.49 -6.65 3.59
C MET A 1 0.08 -6.09 3.75
N ALA A 2 -0.47 -6.02 4.97
CA ALA A 2 -1.81 -5.41 5.20
C ALA A 2 -1.93 -3.98 4.65
N ALA A 3 -0.93 -3.13 4.90
CA ALA A 3 -0.88 -1.77 4.37
C ALA A 3 -0.90 -1.71 2.83
N GLN A 4 -0.16 -2.60 2.15
CA GLN A 4 -0.10 -2.67 0.69
C GLN A 4 -1.45 -3.12 0.08
N ILE A 5 -2.16 -4.03 0.74
CA ILE A 5 -3.50 -4.45 0.27
C ILE A 5 -4.48 -3.28 0.45
N MET A 6 -4.43 -2.58 1.59
CA MET A 6 -5.26 -1.38 1.81
C MET A 6 -4.95 -0.29 0.78
N GLU A 7 -3.68 -0.06 0.48
CA GLU A 7 -3.24 0.87 -0.57
C GLU A 7 -3.81 0.48 -1.94
N ASP A 8 -3.69 -0.79 -2.34
CA ASP A 8 -4.24 -1.30 -3.61
C ASP A 8 -5.75 -1.06 -3.71
N ARG A 9 -6.51 -1.37 -2.65
CA ARG A 9 -7.97 -1.18 -2.63
C ARG A 9 -8.37 0.29 -2.70
N LEU A 10 -7.73 1.15 -1.92
CA LEU A 10 -8.00 2.60 -1.94
C LEU A 10 -7.61 3.22 -3.27
N MET A 11 -6.52 2.75 -3.90
CA MET A 11 -6.14 3.17 -5.24
C MET A 11 -7.20 2.77 -6.28
N GLU A 12 -7.73 1.54 -6.21
CA GLU A 12 -8.81 1.12 -7.11
C GLU A 12 -10.08 1.96 -6.91
N LYS A 13 -10.52 2.15 -5.67
CA LYS A 13 -11.75 2.88 -5.36
C LYS A 13 -11.65 4.37 -5.66
N ILE A 14 -10.61 5.04 -5.17
CA ILE A 14 -10.56 6.51 -5.17
C ILE A 14 -9.91 7.06 -6.45
N ARG A 15 -8.87 6.40 -6.99
CA ARG A 15 -8.23 6.86 -8.23
C ARG A 15 -9.03 6.45 -9.47
N GLN A 16 -9.50 5.21 -9.59
CA GLN A 16 -10.15 4.76 -10.83
C GLN A 16 -11.59 5.24 -10.97
N LYS A 17 -12.38 5.32 -9.89
CA LYS A 17 -13.77 5.79 -9.98
C LYS A 17 -13.91 7.31 -9.95
N GLU A 18 -13.05 8.00 -9.20
CA GLU A 18 -13.26 9.42 -8.95
C GLU A 18 -12.15 10.32 -9.48
N GLY A 19 -11.00 9.78 -9.89
CA GLY A 19 -9.85 10.56 -10.31
C GLY A 19 -9.42 11.59 -9.26
N ALA A 20 -9.64 11.29 -7.97
CA ALA A 20 -9.45 12.25 -6.90
C ALA A 20 -8.01 12.27 -6.35
N VAL A 21 -7.22 11.23 -6.63
CA VAL A 21 -5.88 10.99 -6.05
C VAL A 21 -4.94 10.39 -7.08
N TYR A 22 -3.67 10.80 -7.08
CA TYR A 22 -2.64 10.23 -7.98
C TYR A 22 -1.89 9.06 -7.34
N SER A 23 -1.61 9.15 -6.05
CA SER A 23 -0.90 8.14 -5.27
C SER A 23 -1.45 8.09 -3.85
N ILE A 24 -1.52 6.89 -3.30
CA ILE A 24 -1.83 6.64 -1.90
C ILE A 24 -0.64 5.89 -1.32
N ASN A 25 -0.20 6.28 -0.14
CA ASN A 25 0.80 5.55 0.62
C ASN A 25 0.20 5.17 1.96
N CYS A 26 0.08 3.87 2.21
CA CYS A 26 -0.41 3.37 3.49
C CYS A 26 0.72 2.67 4.25
N ASN A 27 0.82 2.97 5.54
CA ASN A 27 1.60 2.21 6.50
C ASN A 27 0.67 1.50 7.50
N ALA A 28 1.13 0.38 8.03
CA ALA A 28 0.43 -0.34 9.08
C ALA A 28 1.43 -0.81 10.13
N ASP A 29 1.19 -0.37 11.36
CA ASP A 29 2.05 -0.62 12.50
C ASP A 29 1.26 -1.42 13.55
N LEU A 30 1.86 -2.50 14.04
CA LEU A 30 1.34 -3.29 15.16
C LEU A 30 2.18 -2.96 16.39
N ASP A 31 1.56 -2.33 17.37
CA ASP A 31 2.16 -2.16 18.69
C ASP A 31 1.46 -3.08 19.68
N SER A 32 2.22 -3.60 20.64
CA SER A 32 1.74 -4.51 21.67
C SER A 32 1.64 -3.84 23.05
N TYR A 33 2.07 -2.59 23.20
CA TYR A 33 2.11 -1.88 24.48
C TYR A 33 1.38 -0.53 24.44
N PRO A 34 0.56 -0.15 25.44
CA PRO A 34 0.16 -0.88 26.65
C PRO A 34 -0.92 -1.96 26.43
N SER A 35 -1.48 -2.05 25.22
CA SER A 35 -2.40 -3.09 24.75
C SER A 35 -2.17 -3.28 23.24
N PRO A 36 -2.41 -4.47 22.65
CA PRO A 36 -2.30 -4.64 21.21
C PRO A 36 -3.19 -3.65 20.47
N PHE A 37 -2.58 -2.78 19.66
CA PHE A 37 -3.30 -1.92 18.74
C PHE A 37 -2.65 -2.00 17.36
N PHE A 38 -3.51 -1.98 16.35
CA PHE A 38 -3.09 -1.96 14.96
C PHE A 38 -3.44 -0.59 14.39
N ASN A 39 -2.41 0.17 14.03
CA ASN A 39 -2.59 1.49 13.44
C ASN A 39 -2.36 1.42 11.95
N PHE A 40 -3.37 1.82 11.19
CA PHE A 40 -3.21 2.13 9.77
C PHE A 40 -3.09 3.64 9.61
N THR A 41 -2.10 4.06 8.82
CA THR A 41 -1.93 5.47 8.44
C THR A 41 -1.83 5.54 6.93
N CYS A 42 -2.79 6.19 6.27
CA CYS A 42 -2.74 6.44 4.83
C CYS A 42 -2.58 7.93 4.57
N ILE A 43 -1.62 8.31 3.72
CA ILE A 43 -1.29 9.68 3.38
C ILE A 43 -1.38 9.83 1.86
N PHE A 44 -2.11 10.84 1.41
CA PHE A 44 -2.29 11.12 -0.01
C PHE A 44 -2.80 12.55 -0.27
N ASP A 45 -2.46 13.06 -1.45
CA ASP A 45 -2.94 14.35 -1.93
C ASP A 45 -4.27 14.19 -2.66
N VAL A 46 -5.30 14.88 -2.19
CA VAL A 46 -6.64 14.82 -2.76
C VAL A 46 -7.01 16.16 -3.40
N ASN A 47 -7.75 16.12 -4.51
CA ASN A 47 -8.37 17.32 -5.06
C ASN A 47 -9.28 17.97 -4.00
N PRO A 48 -9.10 19.28 -3.67
CA PRO A 48 -9.90 19.98 -2.66
C PRO A 48 -11.41 19.82 -2.83
N ASP A 49 -11.90 19.81 -4.08
CA ASP A 49 -13.33 19.68 -4.39
C ASP A 49 -13.89 18.29 -4.07
N LYS A 50 -13.02 17.29 -3.90
CA LYS A 50 -13.37 15.88 -3.71
C LYS A 50 -13.02 15.36 -2.32
N ILE A 51 -12.50 16.19 -1.41
CA ILE A 51 -12.11 15.79 -0.03
C ILE A 51 -13.21 14.98 0.66
N LYS A 52 -14.46 15.46 0.61
CA LYS A 52 -15.57 14.81 1.32
C LYS A 52 -15.90 13.43 0.75
N ILE A 53 -15.81 13.26 -0.57
CA ILE A 53 -16.15 12.00 -1.22
C ILE A 53 -15.01 11.00 -0.99
N ALA A 54 -13.75 11.44 -1.14
CA ALA A 54 -12.59 10.62 -0.83
C ALA A 54 -12.58 10.17 0.64
N ALA A 55 -12.87 11.05 1.60
CA ALA A 55 -12.96 10.70 3.02
C ALA A 55 -14.02 9.62 3.27
N LYS A 56 -15.20 9.75 2.65
CA LYS A 56 -16.27 8.76 2.77
C LYS A 56 -15.86 7.39 2.21
N GLU A 57 -15.19 7.35 1.06
CA GLU A 57 -14.72 6.09 0.47
C GLU A 57 -13.66 5.42 1.34
N VAL A 58 -12.73 6.21 1.90
CA VAL A 58 -11.72 5.73 2.86
C VAL A 58 -12.38 5.11 4.08
N ASP A 59 -13.31 5.84 4.72
CA ASP A 59 -14.05 5.33 5.88
C ASP A 59 -14.80 4.04 5.55
N SER A 60 -15.46 3.97 4.39
CA SER A 60 -16.18 2.78 3.95
C SER A 60 -15.26 1.56 3.76
N GLU A 61 -14.04 1.78 3.26
CA GLU A 61 -13.07 0.69 3.07
C GLU A 61 -12.51 0.21 4.41
N PHE A 62 -12.24 1.13 5.34
CA PHE A 62 -11.83 0.76 6.69
C PHE A 62 -12.92 -0.02 7.43
N ASP A 63 -14.19 0.35 7.27
CA ASP A 63 -15.30 -0.41 7.84
C ASP A 63 -15.44 -1.79 7.20
N TYR A 64 -15.32 -1.85 5.86
CA TYR A 64 -15.30 -3.13 5.15
C TYR A 64 -14.17 -4.04 5.63
N TRP A 65 -12.98 -3.49 5.87
CA TRP A 65 -11.81 -4.22 6.36
C TRP A 65 -12.01 -4.83 7.76
N LYS A 66 -12.77 -4.16 8.64
CA LYS A 66 -13.07 -4.69 9.98
C LYS A 66 -13.92 -5.96 9.91
N GLU A 67 -14.82 -6.03 8.93
CA GLU A 67 -15.75 -7.15 8.76
C GLU A 67 -15.22 -8.24 7.81
N HIS A 68 -14.36 -7.86 6.86
CA HIS A 68 -13.89 -8.73 5.80
C HIS A 68 -12.36 -8.75 5.78
N ALA A 69 -11.81 -9.89 6.16
CA ALA A 69 -10.38 -10.14 6.03
C ALA A 69 -9.93 -10.06 4.56
N PRO A 70 -8.66 -9.71 4.28
CA PRO A 70 -8.10 -9.80 2.94
C PRO A 70 -8.29 -11.18 2.32
N THR A 71 -8.60 -11.21 1.03
CA THR A 71 -8.76 -12.45 0.29
C THR A 71 -7.40 -13.14 0.07
N VAL A 72 -7.45 -14.44 -0.18
CA VAL A 72 -6.24 -15.23 -0.50
C VAL A 72 -5.56 -14.70 -1.76
N GLU A 73 -6.35 -14.24 -2.74
CA GLU A 73 -5.86 -13.66 -3.98
C GLU A 73 -5.08 -12.37 -3.75
N GLU A 74 -5.62 -11.44 -2.96
CA GLU A 74 -4.93 -10.19 -2.59
C GLU A 74 -3.63 -10.47 -1.83
N ILE A 75 -3.65 -11.43 -0.91
CA ILE A 75 -2.47 -11.85 -0.16
C ILE A 75 -1.41 -12.43 -1.10
N ASN A 76 -1.79 -13.28 -2.05
CA ASN A 76 -0.86 -13.91 -2.98
C ASN A 76 -0.26 -12.87 -3.94
N LYS A 77 -1.07 -11.97 -4.48
CA LYS A 77 -0.62 -10.87 -5.35
C LYS A 77 0.47 -10.04 -4.66
N VAL A 78 0.26 -9.64 -3.41
CA VAL A 78 1.25 -8.85 -2.65
C VAL A 78 2.50 -9.67 -2.31
N LYS A 79 2.37 -10.97 -2.01
CA LYS A 79 3.52 -11.86 -1.81
C LYS A 79 4.38 -11.98 -3.06
N GLU A 80 3.76 -12.21 -4.22
CA GLU A 80 4.45 -12.32 -5.50
C GLU A 80 5.17 -11.03 -5.88
N PHE A 81 4.51 -9.88 -5.69
CA PHE A 81 5.12 -8.58 -5.91
C PHE A 81 6.35 -8.36 -5.02
N ASN A 82 6.24 -8.66 -3.72
CA ASN A 82 7.36 -8.53 -2.79
C ASN A 82 8.53 -9.44 -3.17
N ASN A 83 8.26 -10.72 -3.49
CA ASN A 83 9.29 -11.67 -3.93
C ASN A 83 10.00 -11.20 -5.21
N SER A 84 9.24 -10.69 -6.18
CA SER A 84 9.77 -10.16 -7.44
C SER A 84 10.61 -8.90 -7.23
N SER A 85 10.19 -8.02 -6.31
CA SER A 85 10.91 -6.80 -5.93
C SER A 85 12.24 -7.13 -5.24
N PHE A 86 12.27 -8.11 -4.34
CA PHE A 86 13.50 -8.60 -3.72
C PHE A 86 14.46 -9.21 -4.75
N ALA A 87 13.96 -10.07 -5.64
CA ALA A 87 14.77 -10.65 -6.72
C ALA A 87 15.40 -9.56 -7.60
N SER A 88 14.63 -8.54 -7.96
CA SER A 88 15.11 -7.40 -8.78
C SER A 88 16.15 -6.55 -8.04
N LYS A 89 15.94 -6.24 -6.75
CA LYS A 89 16.90 -5.49 -5.94
C LYS A 89 18.22 -6.25 -5.77
N ILE A 90 18.16 -7.56 -5.57
CA ILE A 90 19.35 -8.43 -5.56
C ILE A 90 20.06 -8.39 -6.92
N TYR A 91 19.33 -8.49 -8.03
CA TYR A 91 19.89 -8.40 -9.38
C TYR A 91 20.60 -7.05 -9.63
N LEU A 92 20.03 -5.94 -9.14
CA LEU A 92 20.62 -4.61 -9.21
C LEU A 92 21.89 -4.48 -8.35
N ILE A 93 21.90 -5.05 -7.14
CA ILE A 93 23.09 -5.07 -6.26
C ILE A 93 24.21 -5.91 -6.89
N ILE A 94 23.87 -7.08 -7.46
CA ILE A 94 24.83 -7.97 -8.12
C ILE A 94 25.40 -7.30 -9.39
N LYS A 95 24.57 -6.61 -10.20
CA LYS A 95 25.05 -5.87 -11.38
C LYS A 95 25.87 -4.61 -11.06
N ARG A 96 25.70 -3.99 -9.87
CA ARG A 96 26.47 -2.81 -9.46
C ARG A 96 27.88 -3.11 -8.91
N LYS A 97 28.22 -4.37 -8.63
CA LYS A 97 29.57 -4.75 -8.15
C LYS A 97 30.55 -5.17 -9.26
N SER A 98 30.12 -5.26 -10.51
CA SER A 98 30.96 -5.70 -11.64
C SER A 98 31.01 -4.66 -12.76
N ASN A 99 31.37 -3.43 -12.43
CA ASN A 99 31.93 -2.49 -13.41
C ASN A 99 33.00 -1.67 -12.68
N GLY A 100 34.17 -2.28 -12.55
CA GLY A 100 35.38 -1.56 -12.18
C GLY A 100 35.58 -0.41 -13.16
N ILE A 101 35.82 0.77 -12.60
CA ILE A 101 36.33 1.94 -13.32
C ILE A 101 37.70 1.53 -13.85
N TYR A 102 37.83 1.43 -15.17
CA TYR A 102 39.12 1.62 -15.82
C TYR A 102 39.12 3.05 -16.35
N ILE A 103 40.11 3.81 -15.86
CA ILE A 103 40.47 5.16 -16.29
C ILE A 103 40.88 5.12 -17.76
#